data_AF-A0A2D4IEW8-F1
#
_entry.id   AF-A0A2D4IEW8-F1
#
_cell.length_a   1.000
_cell.length_b   1.000
_cell.length_c   1.000
_cell.angle_alpha   90.00
_cell.angle_beta   90.00
_cell.angle_gamma   90.00
#
_symmetry.space_group_name_H-M   'P 1'
#
loop_
_entity.id
_entity.type
_entity.pdbx_description
1 polymer ?
#
loop_
_entity_poly.entity_id
_entity_poly.type
_entity_poly.pdbx_seq_one_letter_code
_entity_poly.pdbx_strand_id
1 'polypeptide(L)'
;ARPPSRRPAGVPPRWQKPAGRRKEVPVGGGGGGGGGGGGGMEAVPRMPMIWLDLKEAAEFGFQPAVKKFVLKNYGENPEDYNEELKKLEQLRQNAVNVPRDFEGCSILRKYLGQLHYLQSRIPMGAEQEASVPITWTEIFSGKAVTHEDIKYEQACVLYNLGALHSMLGAMDKRVSEEGMKVSCTHFQCAAGAFTYLRDHFPHSYSVDMSHQILNLNINLMLVRQKSQDCNSDARLPSVLQMEFPAVNFE
;
A
#
# COMPACT_ATOMS: atom_id res chain seq x y z
N ALA A 1 -41.18 41.31 34.97
CA ALA A 1 -41.63 39.97 34.53
C ALA A 1 -41.63 39.91 33.01
N ARG A 2 -41.17 38.78 32.45
CA ARG A 2 -40.78 38.45 31.05
C ARG A 2 -39.36 38.88 30.62
N PRO A 3 -38.47 37.92 30.33
CA PRO A 3 -37.22 38.18 29.60
C PRO A 3 -37.44 38.07 28.08
N PRO A 4 -36.55 38.68 27.27
CA PRO A 4 -36.59 38.57 25.82
C PRO A 4 -35.99 37.24 25.33
N SER A 5 -36.66 36.66 24.34
CA SER A 5 -36.24 35.48 23.59
C SER A 5 -34.90 35.70 22.88
N ARG A 6 -33.84 35.03 23.33
CA ARG A 6 -32.59 34.91 22.59
C ARG A 6 -32.74 33.84 21.51
N ARG A 7 -32.48 34.23 20.25
CA ARG A 7 -32.26 33.32 19.12
C ARG A 7 -30.95 32.54 19.35
N PRO A 8 -30.86 31.24 19.00
CA PRO A 8 -29.56 30.62 18.82
C PRO A 8 -28.95 31.05 17.49
N ALA A 9 -27.67 31.44 17.54
CA ALA A 9 -26.84 31.74 16.39
C ALA A 9 -26.69 30.50 15.48
N GLY A 10 -26.76 30.75 14.17
CA GLY A 10 -26.63 29.72 13.14
C GLY A 10 -25.21 29.15 13.05
N VAL A 11 -25.14 27.85 12.83
CA VAL A 11 -23.94 27.09 12.47
C VAL A 11 -23.67 27.27 10.97
N PRO A 12 -22.41 27.46 10.52
CA PRO A 12 -22.07 27.68 9.10
C PRO A 12 -22.30 26.42 8.24
N PRO A 13 -22.64 26.57 6.94
CA PRO A 13 -23.13 25.48 6.12
C PRO A 13 -21.99 24.69 5.48
N ARG A 14 -21.62 23.54 6.06
CA ARG A 14 -20.79 22.54 5.35
C ARG A 14 -21.17 21.08 5.62
N TRP A 15 -22.45 20.81 5.93
CA TRP A 15 -22.94 19.44 6.12
C TRP A 15 -24.43 19.29 5.75
N GLN A 16 -24.80 19.60 4.51
CA GLN A 16 -26.10 19.18 3.95
C GLN A 16 -25.86 18.39 2.66
N LYS A 17 -26.18 17.08 2.71
CA LYS A 17 -26.24 16.21 1.54
C LYS A 17 -27.43 16.63 0.66
N PRO A 18 -27.29 16.74 -0.67
CA PRO A 18 -28.45 16.75 -1.55
C PRO A 18 -28.91 15.31 -1.80
N ALA A 19 -30.18 15.07 -1.46
CA ALA A 19 -30.96 13.93 -1.93
C ALA A 19 -31.54 14.24 -3.32
N GLY A 20 -31.59 13.21 -4.18
CA GLY A 20 -32.20 13.24 -5.53
C GLY A 20 -31.19 13.60 -6.63
N ARG A 21 -31.19 12.98 -7.81
CA ARG A 21 -32.28 12.31 -8.53
C ARG A 21 -31.60 11.47 -9.63
N ARG A 22 -31.84 10.16 -9.69
CA ARG A 22 -31.46 9.32 -10.83
C ARG A 22 -32.17 9.89 -12.05
N LYS A 23 -31.45 10.32 -13.08
CA LYS A 23 -32.02 10.58 -14.39
C LYS A 23 -32.24 9.24 -15.07
N GLU A 24 -33.48 8.82 -15.19
CA GLU A 24 -33.89 7.77 -16.12
C GLU A 24 -33.81 8.35 -17.55
N VAL A 25 -33.14 7.63 -18.43
CA VAL A 25 -33.11 7.90 -19.87
C VAL A 25 -34.19 7.02 -20.50
N PRO A 26 -35.12 7.55 -21.32
CA PRO A 26 -36.20 6.74 -21.87
C PRO A 26 -35.65 5.83 -22.97
N VAL A 27 -35.89 4.52 -22.83
CA VAL A 27 -35.67 3.55 -23.90
C VAL A 27 -36.89 3.57 -24.81
N GLY A 28 -36.69 4.08 -26.03
CA GLY A 28 -37.69 4.06 -27.09
C GLY A 28 -37.99 2.63 -27.53
N GLY A 29 -39.28 2.33 -27.70
CA GLY A 29 -39.75 1.09 -28.29
C GLY A 29 -39.52 1.06 -29.80
N GLY A 30 -39.11 -0.10 -30.30
CA GLY A 30 -39.06 -0.44 -31.72
C GLY A 30 -38.93 -1.96 -31.85
N GLY A 31 -39.99 -2.62 -32.30
CA GLY A 31 -40.05 -4.08 -32.39
C GLY A 31 -39.35 -4.67 -33.62
N GLY A 32 -39.29 -6.01 -33.62
CA GLY A 32 -39.20 -6.82 -34.85
C GLY A 32 -38.05 -7.85 -34.90
N GLY A 33 -38.42 -9.13 -34.72
CA GLY A 33 -37.95 -10.21 -35.60
C GLY A 33 -36.70 -11.02 -35.23
N GLY A 34 -36.93 -12.28 -34.83
CA GLY A 34 -36.31 -13.44 -35.51
C GLY A 34 -34.95 -13.98 -35.03
N GLY A 35 -35.00 -15.08 -34.26
CA GLY A 35 -34.24 -16.32 -34.54
C GLY A 35 -32.72 -16.37 -34.32
N GLY A 36 -32.27 -17.30 -33.46
CA GLY A 36 -30.90 -17.83 -33.49
C GLY A 36 -30.32 -18.12 -32.10
N GLY A 37 -30.25 -19.38 -31.71
CA GLY A 37 -29.74 -19.83 -30.41
C GLY A 37 -28.23 -19.73 -30.23
N GLY A 38 -27.82 -19.74 -28.96
CA GLY A 38 -26.45 -19.81 -28.48
C GLY A 38 -26.30 -18.99 -27.19
N GLY A 39 -26.40 -19.64 -26.04
CA GLY A 39 -26.56 -19.00 -24.72
C GLY A 39 -25.49 -17.96 -24.41
N GLY A 40 -25.90 -16.69 -24.32
CA GLY A 40 -25.09 -15.66 -23.68
C GLY A 40 -24.99 -15.98 -22.19
N MET A 41 -23.78 -16.18 -21.69
CA MET A 41 -23.51 -16.13 -20.25
C MET A 41 -24.08 -14.81 -19.73
N GLU A 42 -25.13 -14.93 -18.93
CA GLU A 42 -25.76 -13.85 -18.20
C GLU A 42 -24.65 -13.03 -17.51
N ALA A 43 -24.59 -11.73 -17.78
CA ALA A 43 -23.56 -10.85 -17.23
C ALA A 43 -23.77 -10.72 -15.71
N VAL A 44 -23.26 -11.68 -14.95
CA VAL A 44 -23.29 -11.65 -13.47
C VAL A 44 -22.59 -10.37 -13.02
N PRO A 45 -23.27 -9.48 -12.27
CA PRO A 45 -22.66 -8.27 -11.74
C PRO A 45 -21.42 -8.63 -10.92
N ARG A 46 -20.26 -8.10 -11.31
CA ARG A 46 -18.99 -8.38 -10.62
C ARG A 46 -19.06 -7.82 -9.20
N MET A 47 -18.72 -8.64 -8.20
CA MET A 47 -18.68 -8.22 -6.81
C MET A 47 -17.63 -7.11 -6.60
N PRO A 48 -17.90 -6.12 -5.73
CA PRO A 48 -16.92 -5.11 -5.36
C PRO A 48 -15.74 -5.76 -4.61
N MET A 49 -14.53 -5.28 -4.90
CA MET A 49 -13.31 -5.77 -4.26
C MET A 49 -12.98 -4.86 -3.08
N ILE A 50 -12.42 -5.47 -2.03
CA ILE A 50 -11.91 -4.73 -0.87
C ILE A 50 -10.42 -4.52 -1.16
N TRP A 51 -9.96 -3.30 -0.92
CA TRP A 51 -8.55 -2.95 -0.89
C TRP A 51 -8.18 -2.45 0.50
N LEU A 52 -6.89 -2.39 0.78
CA LEU A 52 -6.33 -1.80 1.99
C LEU A 52 -5.82 -0.40 1.69
N ASP A 53 -5.96 0.49 2.66
CA ASP A 53 -5.38 1.82 2.58
C ASP A 53 -3.88 1.78 2.92
N LEU A 54 -3.13 2.75 2.40
CA LEU A 54 -1.70 2.90 2.69
C LEU A 54 -1.53 3.53 4.09
N LYS A 55 -0.52 3.08 4.82
CA LYS A 55 -0.03 3.72 6.04
C LYS A 55 0.54 5.10 5.71
N GLU A 56 0.36 6.03 6.63
CA GLU A 56 0.94 7.36 6.55
C GLU A 56 2.28 7.41 7.31
N ALA A 57 3.31 7.89 6.64
CA ALA A 57 4.62 8.09 7.23
C ALA A 57 4.72 9.46 7.89
N ALA A 58 5.43 9.55 9.00
CA ALA A 58 5.82 10.81 9.60
C ALA A 58 7.34 10.99 9.47
N GLU A 59 8.04 11.23 10.58
CA GLU A 59 9.46 11.58 10.59
C GLU A 59 10.39 10.34 10.54
N PHE A 60 11.48 10.47 9.77
CA PHE A 60 12.63 9.58 9.76
C PHE A 60 13.90 10.38 9.44
N GLY A 61 14.53 10.94 10.47
CA GLY A 61 15.72 11.79 10.33
C GLY A 61 17.02 11.00 10.31
N PHE A 62 17.28 10.20 9.28
CA PHE A 62 18.48 9.33 9.24
C PHE A 62 19.80 10.08 8.95
N GLN A 63 19.76 11.20 8.21
CA GLN A 63 20.98 11.86 7.72
C GLN A 63 21.98 12.23 8.83
N PRO A 64 21.58 12.83 9.97
CA PRO A 64 22.52 13.17 11.03
C PRO A 64 23.19 11.94 11.66
N ALA A 65 22.44 10.85 11.82
CA ALA A 65 22.96 9.61 12.37
C ALA A 65 23.98 8.94 11.43
N VAL A 66 23.69 8.92 10.13
CA VAL A 66 24.64 8.44 9.11
C VAL A 66 25.92 9.27 9.13
N LYS A 67 25.82 10.60 9.10
CA LYS A 67 26.99 11.49 9.14
C LYS A 67 27.83 11.29 10.39
N LYS A 68 27.19 11.17 11.56
CA LYS A 68 27.87 10.91 12.83
C LYS A 68 28.57 9.54 12.82
N PHE A 69 27.93 8.52 12.27
CA PHE A 69 28.50 7.17 12.16
C PHE A 69 29.72 7.15 11.23
N VAL A 70 29.64 7.82 10.08
CA VAL A 70 30.74 7.90 9.10
C VAL A 70 31.97 8.58 9.72
N LEU A 71 31.78 9.73 10.37
CA LEU A 71 32.87 10.44 11.03
C LEU A 71 33.55 9.57 12.10
N LYS A 72 32.74 8.87 12.91
CA LYS A 72 33.23 8.13 14.07
C LYS A 72 33.93 6.82 13.68
N ASN A 73 33.35 6.06 12.74
CA ASN A 73 33.78 4.69 12.47
C ASN A 73 34.67 4.57 11.22
N TYR A 74 34.47 5.42 10.21
CA TYR A 74 35.31 5.42 9.00
C TYR A 74 36.36 6.54 9.00
N GLY A 75 36.21 7.58 9.83
CA GLY A 75 37.14 8.70 9.87
C GLY A 75 37.09 9.56 8.60
N GLU A 76 36.04 9.41 7.79
CA GLU A 76 35.84 10.11 6.54
C GLU A 76 35.04 11.40 6.76
N ASN A 77 35.11 12.32 5.81
CA ASN A 77 34.35 13.57 5.86
C ASN A 77 32.86 13.28 5.59
N PRO A 78 31.95 13.55 6.55
CA PRO A 78 30.52 13.27 6.38
C PRO A 78 29.85 14.04 5.25
N GLU A 79 30.44 15.15 4.83
CA GLU A 79 29.90 16.00 3.77
C GLU A 79 30.06 15.40 2.37
N ASP A 80 30.98 14.44 2.21
CA ASP A 80 31.21 13.76 0.93
C ASP A 80 30.00 12.89 0.52
N TYR A 81 29.18 12.49 1.50
CA TYR A 81 27.99 11.64 1.32
C TYR A 81 26.68 12.43 1.19
N ASN A 82 26.75 13.76 1.14
CA ASN A 82 25.56 14.62 1.11
C ASN A 82 24.63 14.34 -0.07
N GLU A 83 25.19 14.07 -1.24
CA GLU A 83 24.40 13.87 -2.46
C GLU A 83 23.66 12.52 -2.43
N GLU A 84 24.30 11.48 -1.92
CA GLU A 84 23.71 10.16 -1.70
C GLU A 84 22.58 10.23 -0.67
N LEU A 85 22.81 10.93 0.44
CA LEU A 85 21.81 11.15 1.50
C LEU A 85 20.60 11.94 0.99
N LYS A 86 20.82 12.98 0.17
CA LYS A 86 19.74 13.74 -0.48
C LYS A 86 18.95 12.87 -1.46
N LYS A 87 19.62 12.03 -2.27
CA LYS A 87 18.94 11.11 -3.19
C LYS A 87 18.05 10.12 -2.44
N LEU A 88 18.52 9.58 -1.32
CA LEU A 88 17.73 8.67 -0.49
C LEU A 88 16.54 9.38 0.17
N GLU A 89 16.74 10.61 0.65
CA GLU A 89 15.64 11.41 1.21
C GLU A 89 14.59 11.73 0.14
N GLN A 90 15.00 12.14 -1.05
CA GLN A 90 14.07 12.36 -2.16
C GLN A 90 13.30 11.09 -2.53
N LEU A 91 13.97 9.94 -2.51
CA LEU A 91 13.34 8.65 -2.76
C LEU A 91 12.31 8.30 -1.67
N ARG A 92 12.62 8.59 -0.40
CA ARG A 92 11.66 8.48 0.71
C ARG A 92 10.45 9.37 0.46
N GLN A 93 10.66 10.64 0.14
CA GLN A 93 9.56 11.59 -0.13
C GLN A 93 8.63 11.10 -1.25
N ASN A 94 9.20 10.50 -2.29
CA ASN A 94 8.42 9.88 -3.37
C ASN A 94 7.67 8.61 -2.91
N ALA A 95 8.27 7.82 -2.02
CA ALA A 95 7.66 6.59 -1.50
C ALA A 95 6.53 6.85 -0.49
N VAL A 96 6.63 7.90 0.33
CA VAL A 96 5.58 8.28 1.30
C VAL A 96 4.42 9.02 0.62
N ASN A 97 4.69 9.72 -0.49
CA ASN A 97 3.70 10.38 -1.34
C ASN A 97 3.46 9.60 -2.65
N VAL A 98 3.46 8.26 -2.55
CA VAL A 98 3.44 7.40 -3.73
C VAL A 98 2.18 7.58 -4.59
N PRO A 99 2.30 7.71 -5.92
CA PRO A 99 1.14 7.70 -6.79
C PRO A 99 0.43 6.34 -6.75
N ARG A 100 -0.90 6.36 -6.91
CA ARG A 100 -1.75 5.17 -6.84
C ARG A 100 -1.84 4.47 -8.20
N ASP A 101 -0.69 4.16 -8.78
CA ASP A 101 -0.52 3.54 -10.09
C ASP A 101 0.61 2.50 -10.09
N PHE A 102 0.90 1.91 -11.25
CA PHE A 102 1.95 0.90 -11.40
C PHE A 102 3.36 1.45 -11.14
N GLU A 103 3.60 2.73 -11.44
CA GLU A 103 4.90 3.37 -11.18
C GLU A 103 5.14 3.49 -9.66
N GLY A 104 4.07 3.75 -8.90
CA GLY A 104 4.12 3.72 -7.43
C GLY A 104 4.69 2.43 -6.85
N CYS A 105 4.33 1.27 -7.41
CA CYS A 105 4.89 -0.02 -7.01
C CYS A 105 6.41 -0.10 -7.23
N SER A 106 6.91 0.50 -8.32
CA SER A 106 8.35 0.56 -8.63
C SER A 106 9.09 1.48 -7.66
N ILE A 107 8.51 2.63 -7.32
CA ILE A 107 9.07 3.57 -6.34
C ILE A 107 9.22 2.91 -4.97
N LEU A 108 8.17 2.24 -4.48
CA LEU A 108 8.20 1.55 -3.18
C LEU A 108 9.25 0.43 -3.14
N ARG A 109 9.34 -0.39 -4.19
CA ARG A 109 10.38 -1.45 -4.29
C ARG A 109 11.78 -0.86 -4.31
N LYS A 110 11.99 0.22 -5.07
CA LYS A 110 13.29 0.90 -5.13
C LYS A 110 13.69 1.46 -3.77
N TYR A 111 12.77 2.11 -3.07
CA TYR A 111 13.03 2.65 -1.73
C TYR A 111 13.33 1.53 -0.73
N LEU A 112 12.53 0.47 -0.72
CA LEU A 112 12.75 -0.70 0.13
C LEU A 112 14.14 -1.32 -0.10
N GLY A 113 14.57 -1.46 -1.36
CA GLY A 113 15.92 -1.96 -1.68
C GLY A 113 17.03 -1.04 -1.15
N GLN A 114 16.88 0.28 -1.28
CA GLN A 114 17.84 1.24 -0.74
C GLN A 114 17.91 1.21 0.80
N LEU A 115 16.80 0.95 1.49
CA LEU A 115 16.81 0.75 2.95
C LEU A 115 17.62 -0.48 3.36
N HIS A 116 17.56 -1.58 2.59
CA HIS A 116 18.39 -2.76 2.85
C HIS A 116 19.88 -2.46 2.60
N TYR A 117 20.22 -1.70 1.56
CA TYR A 117 21.60 -1.27 1.32
C TYR A 117 22.13 -0.33 2.41
N LEU A 118 21.29 0.60 2.89
CA LEU A 118 21.66 1.46 4.01
C LEU A 118 21.93 0.63 5.27
N GLN A 119 21.02 -0.30 5.60
CA GLN A 119 21.16 -1.15 6.79
C GLN A 119 22.39 -2.07 6.75
N SER A 120 22.83 -2.51 5.57
CA SER A 120 24.02 -3.37 5.44
C SER A 120 25.33 -2.63 5.66
N ARG A 121 25.33 -1.29 5.52
CA ARG A 121 26.50 -0.42 5.71
C ARG A 121 26.48 0.28 7.06
N ILE A 122 25.30 0.68 7.52
CA ILE A 122 25.11 1.49 8.72
C ILE A 122 24.17 0.76 9.67
N PRO A 123 24.63 0.42 10.89
CA PRO A 123 23.84 -0.34 11.84
C PRO A 123 22.78 0.56 12.47
N MET A 124 21.62 0.64 11.82
CA MET A 124 20.43 1.43 12.22
C MET A 124 19.27 0.58 12.75
N GLY A 125 19.52 -0.69 13.06
CA GLY A 125 18.54 -1.57 13.69
C GLY A 125 18.31 -1.26 15.17
N ALA A 126 17.38 -1.97 15.79
CA ALA A 126 17.08 -1.85 17.22
C ALA A 126 18.36 -1.95 18.09
N GLU A 127 18.52 -1.00 19.01
CA GLU A 127 19.66 -0.90 19.95
C GLU A 127 21.04 -0.77 19.28
N GLN A 128 21.09 -0.41 18.00
CA GLN A 128 22.35 -0.19 17.29
C GLN A 128 22.83 1.26 17.37
N GLU A 129 24.12 1.47 17.11
CA GLU A 129 24.80 2.75 17.31
C GLU A 129 24.22 3.92 16.50
N ALA A 130 23.70 3.65 15.30
CA ALA A 130 23.10 4.65 14.43
C ALA A 130 21.57 4.53 14.36
N SER A 131 20.94 3.89 15.36
CA SER A 131 19.48 3.85 15.49
C SER A 131 18.90 5.26 15.64
N VAL A 132 17.75 5.50 15.00
CA VAL A 132 17.02 6.77 15.05
C VAL A 132 15.52 6.48 15.12
N PRO A 133 14.73 7.37 15.74
CA PRO A 133 13.29 7.21 15.80
C PRO A 133 12.65 7.28 14.40
N ILE A 134 11.76 6.34 14.13
CA ILE A 134 10.98 6.21 12.90
C ILE A 134 9.51 6.16 13.28
N THR A 135 8.72 7.06 12.72
CA THR A 135 7.30 7.20 13.09
C THR A 135 6.37 6.96 11.92
N TRP A 136 5.38 6.09 12.13
CA TRP A 136 4.28 5.83 11.19
C TRP A 136 2.93 5.85 11.92
N THR A 137 1.87 6.16 11.17
CA THR A 137 0.51 6.08 11.68
C THR A 137 -0.03 4.66 11.55
N GLU A 138 -0.55 4.11 12.65
CA GLU A 138 -1.28 2.84 12.69
C GLU A 138 -2.67 3.01 12.06
N ILE A 139 -3.03 2.15 11.10
CA ILE A 139 -4.21 2.37 10.23
C ILE A 139 -5.54 2.32 10.99
N PHE A 140 -5.69 1.43 11.98
CA PHE A 140 -6.97 1.21 12.64
C PHE A 140 -7.26 2.23 13.74
N SER A 141 -6.25 2.63 14.51
CA SER A 141 -6.39 3.61 15.60
C SER A 141 -6.07 5.04 15.19
N GLY A 142 -5.38 5.26 14.06
CA GLY A 142 -4.89 6.56 13.63
C GLY A 142 -3.81 7.15 14.54
N LYS A 143 -3.22 6.34 15.42
CA LYS A 143 -2.17 6.78 16.36
C LYS A 143 -0.79 6.67 15.73
N ALA A 144 0.07 7.65 16.02
CA ALA A 144 1.48 7.58 15.70
C ALA A 144 2.17 6.50 16.56
N VAL A 145 2.96 5.66 15.92
CA VAL A 145 3.79 4.62 16.54
C VAL A 145 5.23 4.87 16.12
N THR A 146 6.13 4.89 17.11
CA THR A 146 7.55 5.22 16.91
C THR A 146 8.43 4.06 17.37
N HIS A 147 9.38 3.65 16.52
CA HIS A 147 10.40 2.65 16.84
C HIS A 147 11.77 3.14 16.40
N GLU A 148 12.82 2.80 17.16
CA GLU A 148 14.21 3.09 16.81
C GLU A 148 14.84 1.91 16.04
N ASP A 149 14.23 1.53 14.93
CA ASP A 149 14.65 0.38 14.12
C ASP A 149 14.32 0.59 12.64
N ILE A 150 15.35 0.65 11.78
CA ILE A 150 15.16 0.78 10.32
C ILE A 150 14.29 -0.32 9.71
N LYS A 151 14.22 -1.50 10.34
CA LYS A 151 13.32 -2.58 9.90
C LYS A 151 11.85 -2.17 10.03
N TYR A 152 11.51 -1.25 10.92
CA TYR A 152 10.15 -0.70 11.02
C TYR A 152 9.78 0.12 9.77
N GLU A 153 10.70 0.94 9.25
CA GLU A 153 10.50 1.65 7.97
C GLU A 153 10.31 0.65 6.82
N GLN A 154 11.17 -0.37 6.74
CA GLN A 154 11.08 -1.43 5.73
C GLN A 154 9.73 -2.16 5.78
N ALA A 155 9.28 -2.52 6.99
CA ALA A 155 8.00 -3.17 7.22
C ALA A 155 6.82 -2.31 6.75
N CYS A 156 6.81 -1.02 7.08
CA CYS A 156 5.73 -0.10 6.69
C CYS A 156 5.71 0.14 5.16
N VAL A 157 6.88 0.30 4.53
CA VAL A 157 6.98 0.45 3.08
C VAL A 157 6.51 -0.83 2.36
N LEU A 158 6.85 -2.00 2.88
CA LEU A 158 6.40 -3.28 2.35
C LEU A 158 4.89 -3.48 2.53
N TYR A 159 4.33 -3.06 3.67
CA TYR A 159 2.88 -3.03 3.87
C TYR A 159 2.21 -2.16 2.79
N ASN A 160 2.73 -0.94 2.55
CA ASN A 160 2.19 -0.03 1.54
C ASN A 160 2.30 -0.59 0.12
N LEU A 161 3.33 -1.38 -0.19
CA LEU A 161 3.42 -2.10 -1.46
C LEU A 161 2.29 -3.11 -1.62
N GLY A 162 1.98 -3.87 -0.56
CA GLY A 162 0.84 -4.79 -0.54
C GLY A 162 -0.50 -4.08 -0.66
N ALA A 163 -0.68 -2.98 0.08
CA ALA A 163 -1.88 -2.15 0.03
C ALA A 163 -2.10 -1.55 -1.36
N LEU A 164 -1.07 -0.96 -1.97
CA LEU A 164 -1.14 -0.39 -3.32
C LEU A 164 -1.53 -1.45 -4.36
N HIS A 165 -0.93 -2.65 -4.31
CA HIS A 165 -1.33 -3.74 -5.18
C HIS A 165 -2.79 -4.16 -4.97
N SER A 166 -3.27 -4.20 -3.73
CA SER A 166 -4.69 -4.50 -3.46
C SER A 166 -5.63 -3.46 -4.07
N MET A 167 -5.22 -2.18 -4.09
CA MET A 167 -5.97 -1.08 -4.70
C MET A 167 -6.01 -1.23 -6.22
N LEU A 168 -4.85 -1.44 -6.85
CA LEU A 168 -4.76 -1.60 -8.31
C LEU A 168 -5.59 -2.79 -8.80
N GLY A 169 -5.57 -3.92 -8.08
CA GLY A 169 -6.41 -5.08 -8.40
C GLY A 169 -7.92 -4.82 -8.22
N ALA A 170 -8.30 -3.90 -7.32
CA ALA A 170 -9.68 -3.53 -7.09
C ALA A 170 -10.22 -2.48 -8.08
N MET A 171 -9.35 -1.62 -8.63
CA MET A 171 -9.71 -0.51 -9.51
C MET A 171 -10.17 -0.94 -10.90
N ASP A 172 -9.71 -2.08 -11.41
CA ASP A 172 -10.13 -2.59 -12.72
C ASP A 172 -11.61 -3.01 -12.71
N LYS A 173 -12.34 -2.71 -13.79
CA LYS A 173 -13.77 -3.06 -13.93
C LYS A 173 -13.99 -4.54 -14.25
N ARG A 174 -12.92 -5.28 -14.57
CA ARG A 174 -12.88 -6.72 -14.87
C ARG A 174 -13.89 -7.14 -15.92
N VAL A 175 -13.98 -6.30 -16.96
CA VAL A 175 -14.87 -6.51 -18.12
C VAL A 175 -14.14 -7.25 -19.24
N SER A 176 -12.83 -7.00 -19.40
CA SER A 176 -11.97 -7.71 -20.34
C SER A 176 -11.23 -8.86 -19.66
N GLU A 177 -10.90 -9.88 -20.44
CA GLU A 177 -10.04 -11.00 -20.00
C GLU A 177 -8.67 -10.48 -19.51
N GLU A 178 -8.11 -9.48 -20.19
CA GLU A 178 -6.86 -8.84 -19.81
C GLU A 178 -6.96 -8.13 -18.45
N GLY A 179 -8.02 -7.35 -18.22
CA GLY A 179 -8.23 -6.66 -16.94
C GLY A 179 -8.43 -7.64 -15.78
N MET A 180 -9.04 -8.81 -16.04
CA MET A 180 -9.12 -9.90 -15.07
C MET A 180 -7.75 -10.48 -14.72
N LYS A 181 -6.89 -10.75 -15.71
CA LYS A 181 -5.53 -11.25 -15.50
C LYS A 181 -4.69 -10.25 -14.71
N VAL A 182 -4.70 -8.98 -15.09
CA VAL A 182 -3.96 -7.91 -14.38
C VAL A 182 -4.46 -7.77 -12.93
N SER A 183 -5.77 -7.81 -12.70
CA SER A 183 -6.34 -7.77 -11.35
C SER A 183 -5.87 -8.95 -10.50
N CYS A 184 -5.88 -10.16 -11.07
CA CYS A 184 -5.42 -11.38 -10.43
C CYS A 184 -3.95 -11.28 -10.02
N THR A 185 -3.07 -10.82 -10.93
CA THR A 185 -1.65 -10.59 -10.65
C THR A 185 -1.47 -9.59 -9.51
N HIS A 186 -2.23 -8.49 -9.49
CA HIS A 186 -2.14 -7.53 -8.40
C HIS A 186 -2.54 -8.11 -7.03
N PHE A 187 -3.62 -8.89 -6.95
CA PHE A 187 -3.97 -9.56 -5.69
C PHE A 187 -2.92 -10.59 -5.25
N GLN A 188 -2.29 -11.30 -6.19
CA GLN A 188 -1.18 -12.21 -5.89
C GLN A 188 0.05 -11.46 -5.37
N CYS A 189 0.43 -10.34 -6.00
CA CYS A 189 1.51 -9.49 -5.54
C CYS A 189 1.23 -8.93 -4.13
N ALA A 190 -0.01 -8.51 -3.85
CA ALA A 190 -0.42 -8.05 -2.53
C ALA A 190 -0.29 -9.17 -1.48
N ALA A 191 -0.80 -10.37 -1.78
CA ALA A 191 -0.65 -11.54 -0.91
C ALA A 191 0.82 -11.89 -0.65
N GLY A 192 1.67 -11.82 -1.69
CA GLY A 192 3.11 -12.05 -1.58
C GLY A 192 3.80 -11.04 -0.66
N ALA A 193 3.50 -9.74 -0.81
CA ALA A 193 4.06 -8.70 0.04
C ALA A 193 3.69 -8.90 1.52
N PHE A 194 2.42 -9.18 1.83
CA PHE A 194 1.99 -9.44 3.21
C PHE A 194 2.56 -10.75 3.78
N THR A 195 2.74 -11.77 2.93
CA THR A 195 3.39 -13.03 3.32
C THR A 195 4.86 -12.79 3.68
N TYR A 196 5.59 -12.05 2.84
CA TYR A 196 6.97 -11.70 3.11
C TYR A 196 7.11 -10.90 4.41
N LEU A 197 6.23 -9.90 4.61
CA LEU A 197 6.19 -9.09 5.82
C LEU A 197 6.01 -9.97 7.07
N ARG A 198 5.05 -10.90 7.03
CA ARG A 198 4.78 -11.84 8.12
C ARG A 198 5.97 -12.74 8.43
N ASP A 199 6.66 -13.24 7.41
CA ASP A 199 7.69 -14.27 7.59
C ASP A 199 9.07 -13.69 7.94
N HIS A 200 9.38 -12.46 7.50
CA HIS A 200 10.69 -11.84 7.68
C HIS A 200 10.75 -10.78 8.79
N PHE A 201 9.58 -10.31 9.28
CA PHE A 201 9.48 -9.33 10.37
C PHE A 201 8.69 -9.94 11.54
N PRO A 202 9.30 -10.85 12.33
CA PRO A 202 8.59 -11.58 13.38
C PRO A 202 8.15 -10.70 14.57
N HIS A 203 8.79 -9.54 14.74
CA HIS A 203 8.38 -8.57 15.74
C HIS A 203 7.20 -7.74 15.21
N SER A 204 6.06 -7.81 15.90
CA SER A 204 4.89 -7.00 15.56
C SER A 204 5.08 -5.56 16.04
N TYR A 205 5.58 -4.69 15.17
CA TYR A 205 5.79 -3.27 15.48
C TYR A 205 4.48 -2.51 15.80
N SER A 206 3.37 -2.90 15.18
CA SER A 206 2.05 -2.32 15.39
C SER A 206 0.94 -3.34 15.11
N VAL A 207 -0.26 -3.09 15.63
CA VAL A 207 -1.39 -4.04 15.61
C VAL A 207 -1.86 -4.36 14.18
N ASP A 208 -1.84 -3.37 13.29
CA ASP A 208 -2.13 -3.51 11.85
C ASP A 208 -1.16 -4.40 11.07
N MET A 209 0.03 -4.64 11.62
CA MET A 209 1.04 -5.54 11.04
C MET A 209 1.22 -6.82 11.87
N SER A 210 0.30 -7.12 12.79
CA SER A 210 0.35 -8.38 13.55
C SER A 210 0.13 -9.59 12.64
N HIS A 211 0.71 -10.74 12.99
CA HIS A 211 0.57 -11.98 12.21
C HIS A 211 -0.90 -12.36 11.94
N GLN A 212 -1.80 -12.10 12.88
CA GLN A 212 -3.24 -12.38 12.71
C GLN A 212 -3.85 -11.51 11.62
N ILE A 213 -3.57 -10.20 11.63
CA ILE A 213 -4.06 -9.26 10.62
C ILE A 213 -3.41 -9.52 9.26
N LEU A 214 -2.10 -9.81 9.22
CA LEU A 214 -1.42 -10.16 7.97
C LEU A 214 -1.98 -11.45 7.36
N ASN A 215 -2.24 -12.49 8.17
CA ASN A 215 -2.89 -13.71 7.69
C ASN A 215 -4.31 -13.46 7.18
N LEU A 216 -5.08 -12.60 7.86
CA LEU A 216 -6.38 -12.16 7.36
C LEU A 216 -6.25 -11.47 6.00
N ASN A 217 -5.30 -10.54 5.85
CA ASN A 217 -5.04 -9.82 4.61
C ASN A 217 -4.64 -10.76 3.48
N ILE A 218 -3.70 -11.69 3.73
CA ILE A 218 -3.27 -12.70 2.77
C ILE A 218 -4.46 -13.54 2.30
N ASN A 219 -5.25 -14.08 3.23
CA ASN A 219 -6.43 -14.88 2.89
C ASN A 219 -7.47 -14.04 2.12
N LEU A 220 -7.65 -12.77 2.48
CA LEU A 220 -8.55 -11.87 1.76
C LEU A 220 -8.07 -11.64 0.32
N MET A 221 -6.77 -11.45 0.10
CA MET A 221 -6.21 -11.31 -1.26
C MET A 221 -6.35 -12.63 -2.07
N LEU A 222 -6.11 -13.79 -1.47
CA LEU A 222 -6.15 -15.10 -2.13
C LEU A 222 -7.57 -15.62 -2.40
N VAL A 223 -8.52 -15.44 -1.48
CA VAL A 223 -9.93 -15.84 -1.68
C VAL A 223 -10.52 -15.08 -2.87
N ARG A 224 -10.11 -13.83 -3.04
CA ARG A 224 -10.57 -12.96 -4.11
C ARG A 224 -10.05 -13.38 -5.48
N GLN A 225 -8.83 -13.90 -5.54
CA GLN A 225 -8.31 -14.62 -6.71
C GLN A 225 -9.20 -15.80 -7.09
N LYS A 226 -9.59 -16.63 -6.10
CA LYS A 226 -10.32 -17.90 -6.33
C LYS A 226 -11.82 -17.73 -6.62
N SER A 227 -12.42 -16.63 -6.17
CA SER A 227 -13.85 -16.33 -6.37
C SER A 227 -14.20 -15.77 -7.76
N GLN A 228 -13.18 -15.44 -8.55
CA GLN A 228 -13.36 -15.00 -9.94
C GLN A 228 -13.13 -16.23 -10.82
N ASP A 229 -13.94 -16.43 -11.87
CA ASP A 229 -13.75 -17.46 -12.91
C ASP A 229 -12.44 -17.24 -13.72
N CYS A 230 -11.39 -16.71 -13.09
CA CYS A 230 -10.00 -16.96 -13.46
C CYS A 230 -9.77 -18.46 -13.29
N ASN A 231 -10.16 -19.22 -14.32
CA ASN A 231 -9.77 -20.61 -14.47
C ASN A 231 -8.25 -20.62 -14.64
N SER A 232 -7.55 -20.67 -13.53
CA SER A 232 -6.12 -20.88 -13.53
C SER A 232 -5.85 -21.94 -12.49
N ASP A 233 -5.48 -23.11 -13.02
CA ASP A 233 -4.52 -24.07 -12.47
C ASP A 233 -3.16 -23.39 -12.11
N ALA A 234 -3.22 -22.16 -11.60
CA ALA A 234 -2.11 -21.39 -11.12
C ALA A 234 -1.85 -21.87 -9.70
N ARG A 235 -0.90 -22.81 -9.59
CA ARG A 235 0.12 -22.70 -8.54
C ARG A 235 0.43 -21.22 -8.37
N LEU A 236 0.57 -20.75 -7.11
CA LEU A 236 1.17 -19.45 -6.80
C LEU A 236 2.17 -19.13 -7.89
N PRO A 237 1.89 -18.16 -8.78
CA PRO A 237 2.75 -18.01 -9.93
C PRO A 237 4.16 -17.81 -9.41
N SER A 238 5.12 -18.23 -10.21
CA SER A 238 6.52 -17.84 -10.10
C SER A 238 6.74 -16.31 -10.05
N VAL A 239 5.68 -15.50 -9.95
CA VAL A 239 5.67 -14.12 -9.43
C VAL A 239 6.12 -14.05 -7.95
N LEU A 240 6.20 -15.18 -7.23
CA LEU A 240 7.03 -15.31 -6.02
C LEU A 240 8.54 -15.48 -6.30
N GLN A 241 8.99 -15.45 -7.56
CA GLN A 241 10.17 -14.66 -7.89
C GLN A 241 9.73 -13.18 -7.92
N MET A 242 9.23 -12.62 -6.82
CA MET A 242 10.10 -11.78 -6.00
C MET A 242 11.42 -12.53 -5.68
N GLU A 243 12.26 -12.87 -6.65
CA GLU A 243 13.31 -11.92 -7.02
C GLU A 243 12.91 -10.47 -6.68
N PHE A 244 12.91 -10.14 -5.37
CA PHE A 244 13.87 -9.12 -4.96
C PHE A 244 15.10 -9.53 -5.74
N PRO A 245 15.54 -8.82 -6.81
CA PRO A 245 16.72 -9.25 -7.56
C PRO A 245 17.67 -9.68 -6.48
N ALA A 246 17.97 -11.00 -6.41
CA ALA A 246 18.73 -11.57 -5.31
C ALA A 246 19.85 -10.59 -5.16
N VAL A 247 19.89 -9.77 -4.10
CA VAL A 247 20.57 -8.46 -4.12
C VAL A 247 21.86 -8.68 -4.88
N ASN A 248 21.88 -8.31 -6.17
CA ASN A 248 22.81 -9.01 -7.07
C ASN A 248 24.12 -8.35 -6.75
N PHE A 249 24.90 -9.06 -5.93
CA PHE A 249 26.25 -8.74 -5.56
C PHE A 249 27.11 -9.04 -6.79
N GLU A 250 27.13 -8.10 -7.73
CA GLU A 250 28.27 -7.80 -8.60
C GLU A 250 28.36 -6.30 -8.81
#